data_AF-A0A432DZV9-F1
#
_entry.id   AF-A0A432DZV9-F1
#
_cell.length_a   1.000
_cell.length_b   1.000
_cell.length_c   1.000
_cell.angle_alpha   90.00
_cell.angle_beta   90.00
_cell.angle_gamma   90.00
#
_symmetry.space_group_name_H-M   'P 1'
#
loop_
_entity.id
_entity.type
_entity.pdbx_description
1 polymer ?
#
loop_
_entity_poly.entity_id
_entity_poly.type
_entity_poly.pdbx_seq_one_letter_code
_entity_poly.pdbx_strand_id
1 'polypeptide(L)'
;MLNLSGSELITYLKSLRSENIEKIEVITTPPAKYEAQGNSGLINIVLKKNQNLGWNGSITSSLQQQTYTGTSNSATSIIRMKNYGLH
;
A
#
# COMPACT_ATOMS: atom_id res chain seq x y z
N MET A 1 -4.66 19.34 -1.09
CA MET A 1 -5.68 18.29 -0.85
C MET A 1 -6.02 17.72 -2.22
N LEU A 2 -6.07 16.40 -2.37
CA LEU A 2 -6.43 15.79 -3.65
C LEU A 2 -7.92 16.03 -3.88
N ASN A 3 -8.28 17.04 -4.67
CA ASN A 3 -9.67 17.33 -5.02
C ASN A 3 -10.02 16.51 -6.26
N LEU A 4 -10.45 15.28 -6.05
CA LEU A 4 -11.06 14.47 -7.09
C LEU A 4 -12.44 15.05 -7.40
N SER A 5 -12.78 15.17 -8.69
CA SER A 5 -14.16 15.43 -9.09
C SER A 5 -15.06 14.30 -8.59
N GLY A 6 -16.35 14.57 -8.36
CA GLY A 6 -17.27 13.57 -7.78
C GLY A 6 -17.30 12.23 -8.55
N SER A 7 -17.13 12.28 -9.88
CA SER A 7 -17.03 11.10 -10.75
C SER A 7 -15.73 10.32 -10.58
N GLU A 8 -14.59 11.00 -10.40
CA GLU A 8 -13.29 10.38 -10.15
C GLU A 8 -13.26 9.70 -8.79
N LEU A 9 -13.85 10.31 -7.75
CA LEU A 9 -13.98 9.69 -6.44
C LEU A 9 -14.80 8.40 -6.50
N ILE A 10 -15.95 8.42 -7.18
CA ILE A 10 -16.80 7.22 -7.35
C ILE A 10 -16.02 6.12 -8.08
N THR A 11 -15.27 6.48 -9.12
CA THR A 11 -14.46 5.53 -9.89
C THR A 11 -13.35 4.93 -9.02
N TYR A 12 -12.66 5.76 -8.24
CA TYR A 12 -11.64 5.31 -7.30
C TYR A 12 -12.22 4.35 -6.25
N LEU A 13 -13.32 4.73 -5.61
CA LEU A 13 -14.00 3.89 -4.60
C LEU A 13 -14.47 2.55 -5.19
N LYS A 14 -14.97 2.54 -6.43
CA LYS A 14 -15.35 1.31 -7.15
C LYS A 14 -14.14 0.42 -7.47
N SER A 15 -12.99 1.02 -7.79
CA SER A 15 -11.77 0.27 -8.06
C SER A 15 -11.11 -0.31 -6.81
N LEU A 16 -11.52 0.15 -5.62
CA LEU A 16 -10.90 -0.22 -4.36
C LEU A 16 -11.28 -1.66 -3.99
N ARG A 17 -10.32 -2.57 -4.09
CA ARG A 17 -10.49 -3.97 -3.70
C ARG A 17 -10.60 -4.10 -2.19
N SER A 18 -11.51 -4.97 -1.72
CA SER A 18 -11.70 -5.27 -0.29
C SER A 18 -10.42 -5.76 0.39
N GLU A 19 -9.56 -6.48 -0.33
CA GLU A 19 -8.27 -6.96 0.17
C GLU A 19 -7.32 -5.84 0.61
N ASN A 20 -7.48 -4.63 0.05
CA ASN A 20 -6.68 -3.44 0.38
C ASN A 20 -7.29 -2.60 1.50
N ILE A 21 -8.49 -2.92 1.98
CA ILE A 21 -9.16 -2.20 3.06
C ILE A 21 -8.81 -2.86 4.40
N GLU A 22 -8.37 -2.06 5.36
CA GLU A 22 -8.08 -2.49 6.73
C GLU A 22 -9.33 -2.37 7.61
N LYS A 23 -10.01 -1.20 7.57
CA LYS A 23 -11.25 -0.96 8.29
C LYS A 23 -12.08 0.15 7.66
N ILE A 24 -13.39 0.09 7.89
CA ILE A 24 -14.35 1.15 7.54
C ILE A 24 -15.01 1.60 8.84
N GLU A 25 -14.99 2.90 9.10
CA GLU A 25 -15.57 3.51 10.30
C GLU A 25 -16.64 4.51 9.89
N VAL A 26 -17.78 4.47 10.58
CA VAL A 26 -18.84 5.46 10.43
C VAL A 26 -18.75 6.41 11.62
N ILE A 27 -18.48 7.68 11.33
CA ILE A 27 -18.34 8.73 12.31
C ILE A 27 -19.59 9.60 12.22
N THR A 28 -20.50 9.41 13.17
CA THR A 28 -21.79 10.12 13.23
C THR A 28 -21.66 11.54 13.77
N THR A 29 -20.53 11.88 14.41
CA THR A 29 -20.20 13.22 14.91
C THR A 29 -18.80 13.64 14.43
N PRO A 30 -18.64 14.01 13.15
CA PRO A 30 -17.40 14.58 12.66
C PRO A 30 -16.93 15.79 13.49
N PRO A 31 -15.60 16.04 13.55
CA PRO A 31 -15.10 17.28 14.14
C PRO A 31 -15.46 18.48 13.25
N ALA A 32 -15.54 19.68 13.86
CA ALA A 32 -16.03 20.92 13.24
C ALA A 32 -15.44 21.26 11.86
N LYS A 33 -14.22 20.80 11.55
CA LYS A 33 -13.57 20.99 10.24
C LYS A 33 -14.22 20.22 9.08
N TYR A 34 -15.01 19.18 9.37
CA TYR A 34 -15.73 18.38 8.36
C TYR A 34 -17.26 18.58 8.43
N GLU A 35 -17.82 18.96 9.59
CA GLU A 35 -19.25 19.29 9.79
C GLU A 35 -19.75 20.44 8.92
N ALA A 36 -18.87 21.37 8.54
CA ALA A 36 -19.22 22.53 7.71
C ALA A 36 -19.76 22.15 6.31
N GLN A 37 -19.71 20.87 5.92
CA GLN A 37 -20.17 20.36 4.64
C GLN A 37 -21.58 19.72 4.69
N GLY A 38 -22.21 19.63 5.87
CA GLY A 38 -23.60 19.18 6.04
C GLY A 38 -23.78 17.99 7.00
N ASN A 39 -25.04 17.71 7.33
CA ASN A 39 -25.51 16.77 8.37
C ASN A 39 -25.35 15.27 8.02
N SER A 40 -24.43 14.94 7.10
CA SER A 40 -24.20 13.60 6.60
C SER A 40 -22.95 13.07 7.28
N GLY A 41 -23.09 12.07 8.16
CA GLY A 41 -21.97 11.48 8.90
C GLY A 41 -20.77 11.13 8.01
N LEU A 42 -19.58 11.11 8.60
CA LEU A 42 -18.32 10.88 7.88
C LEU A 42 -18.00 9.39 7.79
N ILE A 43 -17.67 8.91 6.60
CA ILE A 43 -17.14 7.54 6.40
C ILE A 43 -15.62 7.63 6.30
N ASN A 44 -14.93 6.97 7.22
CA ASN A 44 -13.47 6.83 7.18
C ASN A 44 -13.09 5.44 6.65
N ILE A 45 -12.37 5.40 5.53
CA ILE A 45 -11.88 4.16 4.93
C ILE A 45 -10.36 4.09 5.15
N VAL A 46 -9.93 3.17 6.01
CA VAL A 46 -8.51 2.95 6.29
C VAL A 46 -8.00 1.84 5.38
N LEU A 47 -6.96 2.14 4.61
CA LEU A 47 -6.32 1.19 3.71
C LEU A 47 -5.21 0.44 4.43
N LYS A 48 -5.02 -0.84 4.08
CA LYS A 48 -3.90 -1.64 4.59
C LYS A 48 -2.57 -0.99 4.20
N LYS A 49 -1.65 -0.94 5.17
CA LYS A 49 -0.28 -0.54 4.90
C LYS A 49 0.38 -1.58 4.00
N ASN A 50 0.99 -1.12 2.91
CA ASN A 50 1.76 -1.97 2.02
C ASN A 50 2.99 -2.50 2.77
N GLN A 51 2.98 -3.78 3.11
CA GLN A 51 4.06 -4.45 3.85
C GLN A 51 5.32 -4.70 2.99
N ASN A 52 5.24 -4.49 1.67
CA ASN A 52 6.39 -4.64 0.77
C ASN A 52 7.28 -3.38 0.68
N LEU A 53 7.06 -2.37 1.52
CA LEU A 53 7.98 -1.24 1.64
C LEU A 53 9.14 -1.62 2.56
N GLY A 54 10.37 -1.31 2.16
CA GLY A 54 11.57 -1.62 2.94
C GLY A 54 12.64 -2.39 2.16
N TRP A 55 13.58 -2.97 2.89
CA TRP A 55 14.71 -3.72 2.37
C TRP A 55 14.46 -5.23 2.46
N ASN A 56 14.55 -5.92 1.34
CA ASN A 56 14.50 -7.38 1.25
C ASN A 56 15.84 -7.88 0.73
N GLY A 57 16.46 -8.84 1.41
CA GLY A 57 17.71 -9.46 0.99
C GLY A 57 17.62 -10.98 0.99
N SER A 58 18.39 -11.63 0.13
CA SER A 58 18.53 -13.08 0.11
C SER A 58 19.98 -13.47 -0.12
N ILE A 59 20.43 -14.53 0.55
CA ILE A 59 21.73 -15.16 0.32
C ILE A 59 21.44 -16.58 -0.14
N THR A 60 21.99 -16.94 -1.29
CA THR A 60 21.86 -18.27 -1.87
C THR A 60 23.24 -18.88 -1.99
N SER A 61 23.40 -20.09 -1.48
CA SER A 61 24.58 -20.92 -1.70
C SER A 61 24.11 -22.20 -2.37
N SER A 62 24.71 -22.55 -3.49
CA SER A 62 24.40 -23.78 -4.22
C SER A 62 25.67 -24.60 -4.45
N LEU A 63 25.52 -25.90 -4.31
CA LEU A 63 26.53 -26.89 -4.64
C LEU A 63 26.13 -27.49 -5.99
N GLN A 64 27.04 -27.44 -6.96
CA GLN A 64 26.84 -28.04 -8.28
C GLN A 64 27.90 -29.11 -8.50
N GLN A 65 27.47 -30.37 -8.57
CA GLN A 65 28.36 -31.52 -8.77
C GLN A 65 28.19 -32.04 -10.20
N GLN A 66 29.24 -31.87 -11.02
CA GLN A 66 29.37 -32.50 -12.34
C GLN A 66 30.48 -33.56 -12.26
N THR A 67 31.66 -33.33 -12.85
CA THR A 67 32.85 -34.18 -12.66
C THR A 67 33.75 -33.66 -11.52
N TYR A 68 33.67 -32.36 -11.23
CA TYR A 68 34.29 -31.69 -10.08
C TYR A 68 33.21 -30.91 -9.30
N THR A 69 33.36 -30.80 -7.98
CA THR A 69 32.43 -30.04 -7.13
C THR A 69 32.68 -28.54 -7.29
N GLY A 70 31.66 -27.81 -7.75
CA GLY A 70 31.63 -26.36 -7.78
C GLY A 70 30.70 -25.80 -6.72
N THR A 71 31.08 -24.67 -6.11
CA THR A 71 30.22 -23.92 -5.18
C THR A 71 29.89 -22.56 -5.78
N SER A 72 28.61 -22.19 -5.79
CA SER A 72 28.17 -20.86 -6.22
C SER A 72 27.50 -20.14 -5.06
N ASN A 73 27.97 -18.93 -4.74
CA ASN A 73 27.39 -18.08 -3.72
C ASN A 73 26.87 -16.80 -4.37
N SER A 74 25.65 -16.41 -4.06
CA SER A 74 25.06 -15.15 -4.51
C SER A 74 24.32 -14.47 -3.38
N ALA A 75 24.36 -13.14 -3.36
CA ALA A 75 23.59 -12.31 -2.44
C ALA A 75 22.81 -11.29 -3.27
N THR A 76 21.53 -11.13 -2.96
CA THR A 76 20.66 -10.13 -3.61
C THR A 76 20.07 -9.22 -2.55
N SER A 77 19.95 -7.94 -2.90
CA SER A 77 19.35 -6.91 -2.04
C SER A 77 18.41 -6.06 -2.87
N ILE A 78 17.17 -5.91 -2.41
CA ILE A 78 16.08 -5.17 -3.06
C ILE A 78 15.57 -4.13 -2.07
N ILE A 79 15.57 -2.86 -2.46
CA ILE A 79 14.96 -1.77 -1.69
C ILE A 79 13.72 -1.30 -2.42
N ARG A 80 12.57 -1.29 -1.72
CA ARG A 80 11.31 -0.72 -2.22
C ARG A 80 10.96 0.54 -1.45
N MET A 81 11.05 1.68 -2.13
CA MET A 81 10.73 3.00 -1.58
C MET A 81 9.32 3.42 -1.99
N LYS A 82 8.66 4.19 -1.13
CA LYS A 82 7.34 4.76 -1.42
C LYS A 82 7.50 5.89 -2.44
N ASN A 83 6.81 5.79 -3.56
CA ASN A 83 6.80 6.86 -4.56
C ASN A 83 5.80 7.95 -4.12
N TYR A 84 6.32 9.13 -3.78
CA TYR A 84 5.51 10.32 -3.49
C TYR A 84 5.47 11.16 -4.77
N GLY A 85 4.59 10.79 -5.71
CA GLY A 85 4.38 11.61 -6.90
C GLY A 85 4.09 13.05 -6.49
N LEU A 86 4.93 13.99 -6.95
CA LEU A 86 4.71 15.42 -6.75
C LEU A 86 3.60 15.87 -7.71
N HIS A 87 2.45 16.23 -7.14
CA HIS A 87 1.40 17.02 -7.78
C HIS A 87 1.08 18.20 -6.88
#